data_AF-A0A7W8NAE1-F1
#
_entry.id   AF-A0A7W8NAE1-F1
#
_cell.length_a   1.000
_cell.length_b   1.000
_cell.length_c   1.000
_cell.angle_alpha   90.00
_cell.angle_beta   90.00
_cell.angle_gamma   90.00
#
_symmetry.space_group_name_H-M   'P 1'
#
loop_
_entity.id
_entity.type
_entity.pdbx_description
1 polymer ?
#
loop_
_entity_poly.entity_id
_entity_poly.type
_entity_poly.pdbx_seq_one_letter_code
_entity_poly.pdbx_strand_id
1 'polypeptide(L)' 'MTIQYNSMLHTHTATDRYGVVLAVYNPAVHGTLADFRATARALVGG' A
#
# COMPACT_ATOMS: atom_id res chain seq x y z
N MET A 1 10.26 1.20 1.58
CA MET A 1 8.86 0.79 1.33
C MET A 1 8.68 0.68 -0.16
N THR A 2 8.14 -0.45 -0.62
CA THR A 2 7.89 -0.72 -2.05
C THR A 2 6.40 -0.97 -2.23
N ILE A 3 5.81 -0.45 -3.31
CA ILE A 3 4.40 -0.73 -3.64
C ILE A 3 4.38 -1.59 -4.89
N GLN A 4 3.81 -2.78 -4.75
CA GLN A 4 3.63 -3.73 -5.83
C GLN A 4 2.16 -3.81 -6.21
N TYR A 5 1.89 -3.95 -7.50
CA TYR A 5 0.54 -4.21 -7.98
C TYR A 5 0.37 -5.71 -8.23
N ASN A 6 -0.65 -6.30 -7.61
CA ASN A 6 -1.08 -7.66 -7.88
C ASN A 6 -2.20 -7.63 -8.93
N SER A 7 -1.92 -8.18 -10.12
CA SER A 7 -2.87 -8.18 -11.23
C SER A 7 -4.04 -9.15 -11.05
N MET A 8 -3.86 -10.26 -10.32
CA MET A 8 -4.91 -11.25 -10.08
C MET A 8 -5.98 -10.72 -9.12
N LEU A 9 -5.55 -9.97 -8.11
CA LEU A 9 -6.43 -9.39 -7.09
C LEU A 9 -6.79 -7.93 -7.36
N HIS A 10 -6.20 -7.32 -8.39
CA HIS A 10 -6.34 -5.90 -8.70
C HIS A 10 -6.04 -4.98 -7.51
N THR A 11 -5.06 -5.35 -6.68
CA THR A 11 -4.71 -4.62 -5.46
C THR A 11 -3.28 -4.11 -5.49
N HIS A 12 -3.05 -2.95 -4.88
CA HIS A 12 -1.70 -2.49 -4.58
C HIS A 12 -1.32 -2.90 -3.16
N THR A 13 -0.16 -3.51 -2.97
CA THR A 13 0.34 -3.92 -1.64
C THR A 13 1.59 -3.13 -1.33
N ALA A 14 1.63 -2.48 -0.17
CA ALA A 14 2.80 -1.81 0.35
C ALA A 14 3.57 -2.76 1.27
N THR A 15 4.85 -2.97 0.97
CA THR A 15 5.74 -3.81 1.77
C THR A 15 6.94 -3.02 2.30
N ASP A 16 7.43 -3.42 3.47
CA ASP A 16 8.65 -2.87 4.04
C ASP A 16 9.92 -3.52 3.44
N ARG A 17 11.10 -3.14 3.97
CA ARG A 17 12.39 -3.69 3.50
C ARG A 17 12.64 -5.15 3.89
N TYR A 18 11.85 -5.69 4.81
CA TYR A 18 11.92 -7.07 5.29
C TYR A 18 10.86 -7.96 4.62
N GLY A 19 10.01 -7.40 3.74
CA GLY A 19 8.94 -8.11 3.05
C GLY A 19 7.63 -8.19 3.84
N VAL A 20 7.52 -7.45 4.96
CA VAL A 20 6.28 -7.39 5.74
C VAL A 20 5.25 -6.53 5.00
N VAL A 21 4.03 -7.05 4.87
CA VAL A 21 2.90 -6.31 4.30
C VAL A 21 2.41 -5.28 5.31
N LEU A 22 2.49 -4.00 4.93
CA LEU A 22 2.11 -2.86 5.76
C LEU A 22 0.67 -2.40 5.49
N ALA A 23 0.27 -2.40 4.21
CA ALA A 23 -1.07 -1.98 3.80
C ALA A 23 -1.45 -2.60 2.45
N VAL A 24 -2.75 -2.86 2.26
CA VAL A 24 -3.32 -3.31 0.99
C VAL A 24 -4.32 -2.25 0.52
N TYR A 25 -4.15 -1.79 -0.71
CA TYR A 25 -5.02 -0.81 -1.34
C TYR A 25 -6.34 -1.45 -1.70
N ASN A 26 -7.38 -0.99 -1.01
CA ASN A 26 -8.76 -1.15 -1.40
C ASN A 26 -9.30 0.22 -1.81
N PRO A 27 -9.69 0.43 -3.09
CA PRO A 27 -10.19 1.72 -3.55
C PRO A 27 -11.46 2.18 -2.81
N ALA A 28 -12.26 1.25 -2.27
CA ALA A 28 -13.44 1.59 -1.48
C ALA A 28 -13.11 2.18 -0.10
N VAL A 29 -11.90 1.93 0.42
CA VAL A 29 -11.46 2.35 1.76
C VAL A 29 -10.46 3.50 1.68
N HIS A 30 -9.57 3.48 0.69
CA HIS A 30 -8.43 4.38 0.61
C HIS A 30 -8.57 5.48 -0.45
N GLY A 31 -9.69 5.56 -1.17
CA GLY A 31 -9.89 6.59 -2.18
C GLY A 31 -8.91 6.43 -3.34
N THR A 32 -8.01 7.40 -3.55
CA THR A 32 -7.03 7.35 -4.65
C THR A 32 -5.75 6.60 -4.29
N LEU A 33 -4.98 6.18 -5.29
CA LEU A 33 -3.68 5.55 -5.07
C LEU A 33 -2.67 6.50 -4.39
N ALA A 34 -2.84 7.81 -4.53
CA ALA A 34 -2.00 8.81 -3.87
C ALA A 34 -2.26 8.85 -2.36
N ASP A 35 -3.53 8.76 -1.94
CA ASP A 35 -3.92 8.71 -0.53
C ASP A 35 -3.43 7.42 0.14
N PHE A 36 -3.50 6.31 -0.60
CA PHE A 36 -2.91 5.04 -0.17
C PHE A 36 -1.40 5.14 0.05
N ARG A 37 -0.68 5.79 -0.88
CA ARG A 37 0.77 6.02 -0.74
C ARG A 37 1.10 6.86 0.49
N ALA A 38 0.33 7.91 0.76
CA ALA A 38 0.51 8.77 1.93
C ALA A 38 0.28 7.97 3.23
N THR A 39 -0.79 7.18 3.28
CA THR A 39 -1.13 6.32 4.43
C THR A 39 -0.04 5.28 4.68
N ALA A 40 0.38 4.56 3.62
CA ALA A 40 1.43 3.56 3.72
C ALA A 40 2.76 4.17 4.22
N ARG A 41 3.09 5.40 3.78
CA ARG A 41 4.28 6.11 4.25
C ARG A 41 4.19 6.46 5.74
N ALA A 42 3.04 6.91 6.23
CA ALA A 42 2.83 7.22 7.64
C ALA A 42 3.06 6.00 8.55
N LEU A 43 2.68 4.80 8.10
CA LEU A 43 2.85 3.54 8.86
C LEU A 43 4.32 3.15 9.06
N VAL A 44 5.24 3.62 8.22
CA VAL A 44 6.68 3.28 8.30
C VAL A 44 7.48 4.32 9.09
N GLY A 45 6.81 5.33 9.68
CA GLY A 45 7.44 6.43 10.42
C GLY A 45 7.41 7.73 9.63
N GLY A 46 6.22 8.36 9.57
CA GLY A 46 6.13 9.79 9.29
C GLY A 46 6.85 10.63 10.33
#